data_AF-A0A9K3D580-F1
#
_entry.id   AF-A0A9K3D580-F1
#
_cell.length_a   1.000
_cell.length_b   1.000
_cell.length_c   1.000
_cell.angle_alpha   90.00
_cell.angle_beta   90.00
_cell.angle_gamma   90.00
#
_symmetry.space_group_name_H-M   'P 1'
#
loop_
_entity.id
_entity.type
_entity.pdbx_description
1 polymer ?
#
loop_
_entity_poly.entity_id
_entity_poly.type
_entity_poly.pdbx_seq_one_letter_code
_entity_poly.pdbx_strand_id
1 'polypeptide(L)' 'MLDLIQNFVECLDRCFENVCELDLIFNVDVVNAVLDEIIQGGIVFETSNKDILAAFNSARTRARASA' A
#
# COMPACT_ATOMS: atom_id res chain seq x y z
N MET A 1 4.33 14.94 8.64
CA MET A 1 5.22 13.77 8.47
C MET A 1 4.71 12.57 9.26
N LEU A 2 4.46 12.72 10.56
CA LEU A 2 3.85 11.65 11.36
C LEU A 2 2.47 11.22 10.81
N ASP A 3 1.68 12.15 10.28
CA ASP A 3 0.37 11.85 9.67
C ASP A 3 0.50 10.98 8.42
N LEU A 4 1.58 11.13 7.66
CA LEU A 4 1.84 10.32 6.47
C LEU A 4 2.25 8.89 6.85
N ILE A 5 3.05 8.76 7.91
CA ILE A 5 3.39 7.45 8.48
C ILE A 5 2.13 6.78 9.02
N GLN A 6 1.27 7.52 9.71
CA GLN A 6 0.00 7.00 10.22
C GLN A 6 -0.91 6.54 9.07
N ASN A 7 -1.02 7.35 8.00
CA ASN A 7 -1.80 7.02 6.82
C ASN A 7 -1.28 5.74 6.15
N PHE A 8 0.05 5.60 6.03
CA PHE A 8 0.68 4.40 5.48
C PHE A 8 0.39 3.15 6.32
N VAL A 9 0.52 3.25 7.65
CA VAL A 9 0.21 2.12 8.55
C VAL A 9 -1.27 1.74 8.47
N GLU A 10 -2.18 2.71 8.38
CA GLU A 10 -3.61 2.44 8.23
C GLU A 10 -3.96 1.78 6.88
N CYS A 11 -3.28 2.17 5.79
CA CYS A 11 -3.38 1.47 4.51
C CYS A 11 -2.92 0.02 4.61
N LEU A 12 -1.77 -0.23 5.26
CA LEU A 12 -1.25 -1.59 5.44
C LEU A 12 -2.20 -2.45 6.27
N ASP A 13 -2.75 -1.91 7.36
CA ASP A 13 -3.70 -2.62 8.21
C ASP A 13 -4.95 -3.08 7.43
N ARG A 14 -5.45 -2.22 6.54
CA ARG A 14 -6.58 -2.55 5.65
C ARG A 14 -6.21 -3.52 4.53
N CYS A 15 -4.97 -3.48 4.03
CA CYS A 15 -4.49 -4.40 3.00
C CYS A 15 -4.30 -5.84 3.52
N PHE A 16 -3.84 -5.98 4.77
CA PHE A 16 -3.53 -7.27 5.38
C PHE A 16 -4.62 -7.80 6.32
N GLU A 17 -5.70 -7.06 6.55
CA GLU A 17 -6.80 -7.44 7.45
C GLU A 17 -6.31 -7.76 8.88
N ASN A 18 -5.75 -6.74 9.56
CA ASN A 18 -4.99 -6.80 10.82
C ASN A 18 -3.51 -7.13 10.61
N VAL A 19 -2.76 -6.11 10.17
CA VAL A 19 -1.34 -6.26 9.85
C VAL A 19 -0.51 -6.64 11.07
N CYS A 20 0.42 -7.57 10.91
CA CYS A 20 1.46 -7.86 11.89
C CYS A 20 2.87 -7.71 11.29
N GLU A 21 3.88 -7.67 12.16
CA GLU A 21 5.29 -7.53 11.76
C GLU A 21 5.78 -8.62 10.80
N LEU A 22 5.27 -9.85 10.92
CA LEU A 22 5.61 -10.95 10.01
C LEU A 22 5.06 -10.69 8.61
N ASP A 23 3.88 -10.06 8.47
CA ASP A 23 3.32 -9.72 7.16
C ASP A 23 4.23 -8.75 6.41
N LEU A 24 4.82 -7.80 7.13
CA LEU A 24 5.76 -6.84 6.57
C LEU A 24 7.07 -7.51 6.13
N ILE A 25 7.55 -8.49 6.90
CA ILE A 25 8.80 -9.22 6.60
C ILE A 25 8.62 -10.16 5.40
N PHE A 26 7.48 -10.86 5.32
CA PHE A 26 7.25 -11.88 4.30
C PHE A 26 6.62 -11.33 3.01
N ASN A 27 5.95 -10.17 3.05
CA ASN A 27 5.25 -9.59 1.90
C ASN A 27 5.78 -8.18 1.55
N VAL A 28 7.11 -8.00 1.55
CA VAL A 28 7.75 -6.72 1.24
C VAL A 28 7.32 -6.15 -0.12
N ASP A 29 7.05 -7.00 -1.11
CA ASP A 29 6.56 -6.57 -2.43
C ASP A 29 5.21 -5.86 -2.35
N VAL A 30 4.31 -6.36 -1.49
CA VAL A 30 3.00 -5.73 -1.24
C VAL A 30 3.17 -4.42 -0.49
N VAL A 31 4.05 -4.38 0.50
CA VAL A 31 4.34 -3.16 1.27
C VAL A 31 4.90 -2.05 0.36
N ASN A 32 5.84 -2.39 -0.52
CA ASN A 32 6.39 -1.45 -1.50
C ASN A 32 5.33 -0.99 -2.50
N ALA A 33 4.48 -1.89 -2.99
CA ALA A 33 3.39 -1.52 -3.90
C ALA A 33 2.39 -0.55 -3.24
N VAL A 34 2.06 -0.74 -1.95
CA VAL A 34 1.22 0.22 -1.22
C VAL A 34 1.93 1.55 -1.01
N LEU A 35 3.24 1.52 -0.72
CA LEU A 35 4.04 2.74 -0.56
C LEU A 35 4.12 3.55 -1.86
N ASP A 36 4.27 2.89 -3.01
CA ASP A 36 4.33 3.52 -4.33
C ASP A 36 3.03 4.25 -4.70
N GLU A 37 1.87 3.79 -4.19
CA GLU A 37 0.59 4.50 -4.37
C GLU A 37 0.52 5.78 -3.50
N ILE A 38 1.29 5.86 -2.41
CA ILE A 38 1.26 7.00 -1.48
C ILE A 38 2.36 8.02 -1.81
N ILE A 39 3.56 7.55 -2.12
CA ILE A 39 4.74 8.39 -2.33
C ILE A 39 5.48 7.90 -3.57
N GLN A 40 5.75 8.83 -4.49
CA GLN A 40 6.58 8.53 -5.66
C GLN A 40 7.62 9.64 -5.87
N GLY A 41 8.88 9.25 -6.04
CA GLY A 41 9.98 10.21 -6.22
C GLY A 41 10.17 11.18 -5.05
N GLY A 42 9.72 10.82 -3.84
CA GLY A 42 9.79 11.67 -2.65
C GLY A 42 8.65 12.70 -2.53
N ILE A 43 7.66 12.65 -3.44
CA ILE A 43 6.47 13.51 -3.41
C ILE A 43 5.27 12.65 -2.99
N VAL A 44 4.40 13.22 -2.15
CA VAL A 44 3.14 12.59 -1.78
C VAL A 44 2.21 12.62 -2.99
N PHE A 45 1.82 11.44 -3.46
CA PHE A 45 0.96 11.27 -4.64
C PHE A 45 -0.51 11.19 -4.23
N GLU A 46 -0.84 10.26 -3.33
CA GLU A 46 -2.21 10.06 -2.84
C GLU A 46 -2.24 9.91 -1.32
N THR A 47 -3.31 10.41 -0.70
CA THR A 47 -3.52 10.36 0.76
C THR A 47 -4.86 9.76 1.15
N SER A 48 -5.77 9.59 0.20
CA SER A 48 -7.05 8.92 0.44
C SER A 48 -6.87 7.41 0.52
N ASN A 49 -7.05 6.84 1.73
CA ASN A 49 -6.98 5.38 1.94
C ASN A 49 -7.90 4.58 1.01
N LYS A 50 -9.04 5.16 0.61
CA LYS A 50 -9.98 4.50 -0.31
C LYS A 50 -9.40 4.38 -1.72
N ASP A 51 -8.79 5.47 -2.20
CA ASP A 51 -8.26 5.54 -3.56
C ASP A 51 -6.97 4.71 -3.68
N ILE A 52 -6.11 4.75 -2.65
CA ILE A 52 -4.92 3.89 -2.52
C ILE A 52 -5.31 2.41 -2.60
N LEU A 53 -6.31 1.98 -1.81
CA LEU A 53 -6.77 0.58 -1.82
C LEU A 53 -7.40 0.16 -3.15
N ALA A 54 -8.15 1.06 -3.79
CA ALA A 54 -8.74 0.80 -5.10
C ALA A 54 -7.67 0.66 -6.19
N ALA A 55 -6.67 1.55 -6.19
CA ALA A 55 -5.54 1.53 -7.12
C ALA A 55 -4.69 0.27 -6.93
N PHE A 56 -4.33 -0.05 -5.68
CA PHE A 56 -3.59 -1.25 -5.31
C PHE A 56 -4.29 -2.54 -5.79
N ASN A 57 -5.60 -2.68 -5.54
CA ASN A 57 -6.36 -3.84 -6.00
C ASN A 57 -6.45 -3.93 -7.53
N SER A 58 -6.58 -2.79 -8.20
CA SER A 58 -6.60 -2.70 -9.66
C SER A 58 -5.25 -3.04 -10.27
N ALA A 59 -4.14 -2.62 -9.64
CA ALA A 59 -2.78 -2.97 -10.05
C ALA A 59 -2.51 -4.47 -9.86
N ARG A 60 -2.91 -5.04 -8.72
CA ARG A 60 -2.77 -6.47 -8.42
C ARG A 60 -3.56 -7.36 -9.40
N THR A 61 -4.75 -6.92 -9.81
CA THR A 61 -5.56 -7.63 -10.81
C THR A 61 -4.87 -7.64 -12.18
N ARG A 62 -4.27 -6.53 -12.58
CA ARG A 62 -3.54 -6.40 -13.85
C ARG A 62 -2.27 -7.25 -13.87
N ALA A 63 -1.52 -7.29 -12.78
CA ALA A 63 -0.32 -8.14 -12.66
C ALA A 63 -0.66 -9.63 -12.80
N ARG A 64 -1.82 -10.08 -12.28
CA ARG A 64 -2.29 -11.47 -12.44
C ARG A 64 -2.85 -11.79 -13.83
N ALA A 65 -3.32 -10.81 -14.58
CA ALA A 65 -3.85 -11.02 -15.93
C ALA A 65 -2.76 -11.16 -17.01
N SER A 66 -1.49 -10.91 -16.67
CA SER A 66 -0.33 -11.06 -17.56
C SER A 66 0.50 -12.32 -17.32
N ALA A 67 0.03 -13.25 -16.47
CA ALA A 67 0.61 -14.56 -16.22
C ALA A 67 -0.34 -15.67 -16.72
#